data_AF-X1C7Y8-F1
#
_entry.id   AF-X1C7Y8-F1
#
_cell.length_a   1.000
_cell.length_b   1.000
_cell.length_c   1.000
_cell.angle_alpha   90.00
_cell.angle_beta   90.00
_cell.angle_gamma   90.00
#
_symmetry.space_group_name_H-M   'P 1'
#
loop_
_entity.id
_entity.type
_entity.pdbx_description
1 polymer ?
#
loop_
_entity_poly.entity_id
_entity_poly.type
_entity_poly.pdbx_seq_one_letter_code
_entity_poly.pdbx_strand_id
1 'polypeptide(L)'
;MSIGGSPIFGIGTPLGSIGFINAIFELKNQIDEGIIPEPDIIFVAAGSTGTSAGLTAGCKLLGLKTKVYPVNVSRDIVVNPKNLIRIANKSIKYLRKRDKSIPDVQVNEGDFDMIKGYLGSNYGVKTVKGQEAVDLVYELEGKKLGFKLETTYTGKAMAAMF
;
A
#
# COMPACT_ATOMS: atom_id res chain seq x y z
N MET A 1 -18.83 -10.06 -12.01
CA MET A 1 -17.36 -9.97 -12.09
C MET A 1 -16.94 -8.85 -11.16
N SER A 2 -16.45 -9.16 -9.95
CA SER A 2 -16.10 -8.12 -8.96
C SER A 2 -14.64 -7.72 -9.14
N ILE A 3 -14.41 -6.46 -9.49
CA ILE A 3 -13.10 -5.81 -9.35
C ILE A 3 -13.09 -5.12 -7.98
N GLY A 4 -12.06 -5.35 -7.17
CA GLY A 4 -11.95 -4.68 -5.88
C GLY A 4 -11.84 -3.16 -6.03
N GLY A 5 -12.69 -2.43 -5.30
CA GLY A 5 -12.70 -0.96 -5.24
C GLY A 5 -13.64 -0.29 -6.26
N SER A 6 -14.38 0.72 -5.79
CA SER A 6 -15.27 1.55 -6.62
C SER A 6 -14.78 3.01 -6.63
N PRO A 7 -14.42 3.58 -7.80
CA PRO A 7 -14.03 4.98 -7.91
C PRO A 7 -15.10 5.97 -7.44
N ILE A 8 -16.37 5.56 -7.48
CA ILE A 8 -17.53 6.37 -7.07
C ILE A 8 -17.41 6.81 -5.61
N PHE A 9 -16.81 5.99 -4.76
CA PHE A 9 -16.60 6.28 -3.33
C PHE A 9 -15.19 6.78 -3.03
N GLY A 10 -14.44 7.23 -4.04
CA GLY A 10 -13.06 7.74 -3.87
C GLY A 10 -11.99 6.64 -3.76
N ILE A 11 -12.36 5.35 -3.81
CA ILE A 11 -11.43 4.23 -3.71
C ILE A 11 -10.54 4.18 -4.95
N GLY A 12 -9.21 4.15 -4.76
CA GLY A 12 -8.25 4.14 -5.87
C GLY A 12 -8.18 5.46 -6.64
N THR A 13 -8.66 6.56 -6.06
CA THR A 13 -8.58 7.89 -6.66
C THR A 13 -7.44 8.72 -6.03
N PRO A 14 -6.96 9.78 -6.71
CA PRO A 14 -5.98 10.69 -6.12
C PRO A 14 -6.45 11.32 -4.80
N LEU A 15 -7.74 11.68 -4.69
CA LEU A 15 -8.28 12.28 -3.47
C LEU A 15 -8.33 11.26 -2.32
N GLY A 16 -8.81 10.04 -2.59
CA GLY A 16 -8.83 8.97 -1.59
C GLY A 16 -7.44 8.51 -1.14
N SER A 17 -6.42 8.72 -1.96
CA SER A 17 -5.04 8.34 -1.63
C SER A 17 -4.36 9.33 -0.66
N ILE A 18 -4.92 10.52 -0.44
CA ILE A 18 -4.36 11.53 0.48
C ILE A 18 -4.35 11.03 1.92
N GLY A 19 -5.35 10.25 2.35
CA GLY A 19 -5.35 9.66 3.69
C GLY A 19 -4.12 8.76 3.94
N PHE A 20 -3.66 8.06 2.91
CA PHE A 20 -2.45 7.24 3.01
C PHE A 20 -1.14 8.03 2.88
N ILE A 21 -1.18 9.25 2.31
CA ILE A 21 -0.08 10.21 2.49
C ILE A 21 -0.01 10.61 3.96
N ASN A 22 -1.15 10.96 4.58
CA ASN A 22 -1.21 11.32 6.00
C ASN A 22 -0.71 10.20 6.92
N ALA A 23 -1.01 8.95 6.60
CA ALA A 23 -0.49 7.80 7.34
C ALA A 23 1.05 7.74 7.37
N ILE A 24 1.74 8.23 6.32
CA ILE A 24 3.21 8.33 6.33
C ILE A 24 3.70 9.52 7.15
N PHE A 25 2.94 10.60 7.26
CA PHE A 25 3.24 11.67 8.21
C PHE A 25 3.11 11.18 9.66
N GLU A 26 2.07 10.38 9.95
CA GLU A 26 1.93 9.72 11.26
C GLU A 26 3.11 8.78 11.54
N LEU A 27 3.52 7.97 10.55
CA LEU A 27 4.70 7.10 10.66
C LEU A 27 5.99 7.91 10.89
N LYS A 28 6.20 9.01 10.17
CA LYS A 28 7.37 9.87 10.34
C LYS A 28 7.46 10.45 11.75
N ASN A 29 6.34 10.89 12.31
CA ASN A 29 6.31 11.38 13.68
C ASN A 29 6.73 10.28 14.68
N GLN A 30 6.24 9.05 14.50
CA GLN A 30 6.64 7.92 15.34
C GLN A 30 8.14 7.60 15.22
N ILE A 31 8.72 7.78 14.03
CA ILE A 31 10.17 7.62 13.80
C ILE A 31 10.96 8.72 14.52
N ASP A 32 10.53 9.97 14.39
CA ASP A 32 11.21 11.13 14.99
C ASP A 32 11.15 11.13 16.51
N GLU A 33 10.05 10.62 17.07
CA GLU A 33 9.86 10.40 18.50
C GLU A 33 10.63 9.17 19.03
N GLY A 34 11.23 8.37 18.15
CA GLY A 34 11.99 7.17 18.51
C GLY A 34 11.11 6.01 18.98
N ILE A 35 9.80 6.03 18.68
CA ILE A 35 8.87 4.93 19.02
C ILE A 35 9.20 3.69 18.20
N ILE A 36 9.55 3.88 16.93
CA ILE A 36 10.02 2.83 16.01
C ILE A 36 11.17 3.35 15.15
N PRO A 37 12.08 2.47 14.68
CA PRO A 37 13.04 2.85 13.65
C PRO A 37 12.33 3.11 12.32
N GLU A 38 12.99 3.86 11.43
CA GLU A 38 12.54 3.98 10.03
C GLU A 38 12.49 2.58 9.38
N PRO A 39 11.33 2.13 8.88
CA PRO A 39 11.25 0.83 8.21
C PRO A 39 12.01 0.84 6.89
N ASP A 40 12.73 -0.23 6.57
CA ASP A 40 13.33 -0.39 5.24
C ASP A 40 12.24 -0.57 4.17
N ILE A 41 11.19 -1.34 4.50
CA ILE A 41 10.15 -1.76 3.54
C ILE A 41 8.76 -1.73 4.20
N ILE A 42 7.76 -1.27 3.45
CA ILE A 42 6.33 -1.41 3.77
C ILE A 42 5.67 -2.33 2.74
N PHE A 43 5.25 -3.52 3.15
CA PHE A 43 4.41 -4.41 2.34
C PHE A 43 2.95 -3.98 2.43
N VAL A 44 2.27 -3.89 1.28
CA VAL A 44 0.86 -3.49 1.26
C VAL A 44 0.10 -4.18 0.13
N ALA A 45 -1.09 -4.70 0.42
CA ALA A 45 -1.95 -5.27 -0.61
C ALA A 45 -2.39 -4.19 -1.60
N ALA A 46 -2.22 -4.45 -2.90
CA ALA A 46 -2.56 -3.54 -3.98
C ALA A 46 -3.69 -4.13 -4.84
N GLY A 47 -4.91 -3.64 -4.60
CA GLY A 47 -6.10 -3.97 -5.42
C GLY A 47 -6.44 -2.89 -6.45
N SER A 48 -6.56 -1.64 -6.00
CA SER A 48 -6.81 -0.45 -6.85
C SER A 48 -5.60 0.48 -6.96
N THR A 49 -4.50 0.16 -6.26
CA THR A 49 -3.27 0.95 -6.07
C THR A 49 -3.41 2.26 -5.27
N GLY A 50 -4.60 2.65 -4.79
CA GLY A 50 -4.76 3.91 -4.05
C GLY A 50 -3.94 4.00 -2.77
N THR A 51 -4.00 2.95 -1.94
CA THR A 51 -3.20 2.84 -0.71
C THR A 51 -1.71 2.90 -1.01
N SER A 52 -1.21 2.01 -1.88
CA SER A 52 0.20 1.97 -2.23
C SER A 52 0.70 3.28 -2.86
N ALA A 53 -0.13 3.95 -3.67
CA ALA A 53 0.21 5.24 -4.28
C ALA A 53 0.34 6.34 -3.23
N GLY A 54 -0.58 6.40 -2.25
CA GLY A 54 -0.52 7.36 -1.17
C GLY A 54 0.68 7.14 -0.24
N LEU A 55 0.96 5.88 0.13
CA LEU A 55 2.14 5.54 0.93
C LEU A 55 3.44 5.93 0.19
N THR A 56 3.55 5.56 -1.09
CA THR A 56 4.74 5.89 -1.90
C THR A 56 4.93 7.40 -2.04
N ALA A 57 3.84 8.15 -2.28
CA ALA A 57 3.86 9.60 -2.33
C ALA A 57 4.27 10.23 -0.98
N GLY A 58 3.76 9.69 0.13
CA GLY A 58 4.13 10.13 1.48
C GLY A 58 5.61 9.96 1.76
N CYS A 59 6.17 8.77 1.48
CA CYS A 59 7.61 8.52 1.64
C CYS A 59 8.43 9.51 0.81
N LYS A 60 8.02 9.74 -0.44
CA LYS A 60 8.69 10.68 -1.35
C LYS A 60 8.65 12.13 -0.85
N LEU A 61 7.51 12.57 -0.34
CA LEU A 61 7.32 13.93 0.19
C LEU A 61 8.17 14.20 1.44
N LEU A 62 8.31 13.19 2.31
CA LEU A 62 9.04 13.30 3.57
C LEU A 62 10.52 12.90 3.46
N GLY A 63 10.97 12.47 2.27
CA GLY A 63 12.35 12.06 2.05
C GLY A 63 12.74 10.78 2.80
N LEU A 64 11.76 9.92 3.12
CA LEU A 64 12.03 8.61 3.71
C LEU A 64 12.75 7.69 2.70
N LYS A 65 13.67 6.88 3.20
CA LYS A 65 14.35 5.79 2.48
C LYS A 65 13.49 4.54 2.39
N THR A 66 12.44 4.45 3.23
CA THR A 66 11.46 3.37 3.22
C THR A 66 10.89 3.12 1.81
N LYS A 67 11.05 1.89 1.31
CA LYS A 67 10.44 1.45 0.06
C LYS A 67 9.05 0.87 0.28
N VAL A 68 8.11 1.18 -0.61
CA VAL A 68 6.78 0.54 -0.60
C VAL A 68 6.80 -0.67 -1.54
N TYR A 69 6.30 -1.80 -1.06
CA TYR A 69 6.19 -3.07 -1.79
C TYR A 69 4.70 -3.39 -2.03
N PRO A 70 4.08 -2.86 -3.11
CA PRO A 70 2.69 -3.14 -3.44
C PRO A 70 2.54 -4.58 -3.92
N VAL A 71 1.85 -5.41 -3.14
CA VAL A 71 1.58 -6.81 -3.46
C VAL A 71 0.33 -6.91 -4.31
N ASN A 72 0.48 -7.34 -5.56
CA ASN A 72 -0.62 -7.40 -6.51
C ASN A 72 -1.62 -8.50 -6.14
N VAL A 73 -2.84 -8.08 -5.78
CA VAL A 73 -3.97 -8.96 -5.41
C VAL A 73 -5.20 -8.75 -6.29
N SER A 74 -5.05 -8.04 -7.42
CA SER A 74 -6.11 -7.85 -8.42
C SER A 74 -5.53 -8.00 -9.83
N ARG A 75 -6.32 -7.71 -10.88
CA ARG A 75 -5.85 -7.85 -12.27
C ARG A 75 -4.83 -6.77 -12.62
N ASP A 76 -3.82 -7.12 -13.41
CA ASP A 76 -2.75 -6.21 -13.86
C ASP A 76 -3.24 -4.95 -14.58
N ILE A 77 -4.42 -5.02 -15.23
CA ILE A 77 -5.04 -3.84 -15.85
C ILE A 77 -5.37 -2.75 -14.82
N VAL A 78 -5.62 -3.14 -13.57
CA VAL A 78 -5.88 -2.23 -12.44
C VAL A 78 -4.60 -1.99 -11.64
N VAL A 79 -3.81 -3.04 -11.40
CA VAL A 79 -2.61 -3.01 -10.57
C VAL A 79 -1.37 -3.02 -11.45
N ASN A 80 -0.91 -1.82 -11.79
CA ASN A 80 0.30 -1.64 -12.58
C ASN A 80 1.05 -0.37 -12.16
N PRO A 81 2.37 -0.30 -12.44
CA PRO A 81 3.21 0.86 -12.11
C PRO A 81 2.65 2.18 -12.61
N LYS A 82 2.17 2.23 -13.87
CA LYS A 82 1.61 3.44 -14.49
C LYS A 82 0.42 3.99 -13.69
N ASN A 83 -0.47 3.12 -13.22
CA ASN A 83 -1.63 3.54 -12.45
C ASN A 83 -1.24 4.10 -11.07
N LEU A 84 -0.33 3.43 -10.37
CA LEU A 84 0.19 3.86 -9.07
C LEU A 84 0.86 5.24 -9.18
N ILE A 85 1.81 5.39 -10.12
CA ILE A 85 2.53 6.64 -10.38
C ILE A 85 1.56 7.77 -10.71
N ARG A 86 0.58 7.50 -11.58
CA ARG A 86 -0.46 8.48 -11.96
C ARG A 86 -1.26 8.95 -10.75
N ILE A 87 -1.68 8.04 -9.87
CA ILE A 87 -2.46 8.38 -8.68
C ILE A 87 -1.60 9.19 -7.72
N ALA A 88 -0.40 8.70 -7.39
CA ALA A 88 0.55 9.34 -6.47
C ALA A 88 0.87 10.79 -6.89
N ASN A 89 1.28 11.00 -8.15
CA ASN A 89 1.63 12.31 -8.67
C ASN A 89 0.42 13.25 -8.77
N LYS A 90 -0.78 12.72 -9.05
CA LYS A 90 -2.01 13.54 -9.00
C LYS A 90 -2.37 13.95 -7.57
N SER A 91 -2.14 13.11 -6.57
CA SER A 91 -2.34 13.44 -5.15
C SER A 91 -1.37 14.54 -4.71
N ILE A 92 -0.07 14.40 -5.02
CA ILE A 92 0.94 15.42 -4.73
C ILE A 92 0.57 16.75 -5.40
N LYS A 93 0.22 16.73 -6.70
CA LYS A 93 -0.21 17.94 -7.42
C LYS A 93 -1.47 18.57 -6.81
N TYR A 94 -2.41 17.77 -6.34
CA TYR A 94 -3.63 18.26 -5.69
C TYR A 94 -3.31 18.98 -4.37
N LEU A 95 -2.38 18.45 -3.57
CA LEU A 95 -1.90 19.07 -2.34
C LEU A 95 -1.12 20.36 -2.62
N ARG A 96 -0.15 20.33 -3.54
CA ARG A 96 0.65 21.51 -3.97
C ARG A 96 -0.19 22.68 -4.48
N LYS A 97 -1.36 22.40 -5.06
CA LYS A 97 -2.29 23.45 -5.50
C LYS A 97 -2.92 24.21 -4.33
N ARG A 98 -3.03 23.59 -3.16
CA ARG A 98 -3.67 24.14 -1.96
C ARG A 98 -2.67 24.67 -0.95
N ASP A 99 -1.49 24.06 -0.90
CA ASP A 99 -0.41 24.44 -0.02
C ASP A 99 0.91 24.48 -0.81
N LYS A 100 1.50 25.67 -0.88
CA LYS A 100 2.74 25.92 -1.61
C LYS A 100 3.99 25.42 -0.88
N SER A 101 3.89 25.09 0.41
CA SER A 101 4.98 24.53 1.20
C SER A 101 5.30 23.08 0.82
N ILE A 102 4.32 22.36 0.25
CA ILE A 102 4.49 20.96 -0.20
C ILE A 102 5.58 20.91 -1.27
N PRO A 103 6.65 20.09 -1.13
CA PRO A 103 7.76 20.01 -2.10
C PRO A 103 7.36 19.63 -3.53
N ASP A 104 8.13 20.06 -4.54
CA ASP A 104 7.92 19.67 -5.94
C ASP A 104 8.65 18.38 -6.27
N VAL A 105 8.07 17.27 -5.83
CA VAL A 105 8.62 15.93 -6.06
C VAL A 105 7.70 15.12 -6.95
N GLN A 106 8.29 14.15 -7.63
CA GLN A 106 7.56 13.18 -8.46
C GLN A 106 7.93 11.77 -8.05
N VAL A 107 6.90 10.93 -7.93
CA VAL A 107 7.03 9.48 -7.80
C VAL A 107 7.33 8.88 -9.17
N ASN A 108 8.31 7.97 -9.22
CA ASN A 108 8.78 7.26 -10.39
C ASN A 108 8.84 5.75 -10.10
N GLU A 109 9.21 4.95 -11.09
CA GLU A 109 9.29 3.49 -10.96
C GLU A 109 10.30 3.01 -9.91
N GLY A 110 11.34 3.80 -9.60
CA GLY A 110 12.33 3.45 -8.58
C GLY A 110 11.90 3.68 -7.12
N ASP A 111 10.73 4.30 -6.90
CA ASP A 111 10.24 4.64 -5.55
C ASP A 111 9.42 3.51 -4.90
N PHE A 112 9.13 2.42 -5.63
CA PHE A 112 8.38 1.26 -5.14
C PHE A 112 8.76 -0.01 -5.91
N ASP A 113 8.61 -1.18 -5.29
CA ASP A 113 8.85 -2.47 -5.94
C ASP A 113 7.54 -3.28 -5.97
N MET A 114 6.88 -3.35 -7.13
CA MET A 114 5.59 -4.06 -7.26
C MET A 114 5.78 -5.57 -7.27
N ILE A 115 5.20 -6.25 -6.27
CA ILE A 115 5.31 -7.69 -6.09
C ILE A 115 4.15 -8.40 -6.79
N LYS A 116 4.47 -9.35 -7.67
CA LYS A 116 3.49 -10.14 -8.44
C LYS A 116 3.44 -11.60 -7.97
N GLY A 117 2.47 -12.36 -8.47
CA GLY A 117 2.34 -13.80 -8.21
C GLY A 117 1.45 -14.17 -7.02
N TYR A 118 0.86 -13.20 -6.32
CA TYR A 118 0.05 -13.43 -5.13
C TYR A 118 -1.46 -13.37 -5.37
N LEU A 119 -1.93 -12.86 -6.51
CA LEU A 119 -3.36 -12.82 -6.88
C LEU A 119 -4.04 -14.20 -6.80
N GLY A 120 -3.40 -15.26 -7.30
CA GLY A 120 -4.04 -16.56 -7.50
C GLY A 120 -4.88 -16.61 -8.77
N SER A 121 -5.92 -17.45 -8.76
CA SER A 121 -6.77 -17.69 -9.94
C SER A 121 -7.70 -16.51 -10.26
N ASN A 122 -8.17 -15.78 -9.24
CA ASN A 122 -9.01 -14.60 -9.42
C ASN A 122 -9.02 -13.72 -8.17
N TYR A 123 -9.53 -12.50 -8.32
CA TYR A 123 -9.78 -11.60 -7.20
C TYR A 123 -10.78 -12.22 -6.20
N GLY A 124 -10.52 -12.07 -4.90
CA GLY A 124 -11.35 -12.66 -3.83
C GLY A 124 -11.12 -14.16 -3.58
N VAL A 125 -10.36 -14.85 -4.44
CA VAL A 125 -10.08 -16.28 -4.27
C VAL A 125 -8.84 -16.45 -3.41
N LYS A 126 -8.95 -17.26 -2.34
CA LYS A 126 -7.83 -17.62 -1.47
C LYS A 126 -6.74 -18.37 -2.24
N THR A 127 -5.50 -18.20 -1.82
CA THR A 127 -4.34 -18.96 -2.33
C THR A 127 -3.78 -19.84 -1.24
N VAL A 128 -3.04 -20.89 -1.61
CA VAL A 128 -2.34 -21.76 -0.64
C VAL A 128 -1.39 -20.92 0.22
N LYS A 129 -0.47 -20.18 -0.41
CA LYS A 129 0.45 -19.26 0.28
C LYS A 129 -0.25 -18.25 1.20
N GLY A 130 -1.36 -17.67 0.72
CA GLY A 130 -2.13 -16.69 1.50
C GLY A 130 -2.80 -17.32 2.71
N GLN A 131 -3.29 -18.56 2.60
CA GLN A 131 -3.85 -19.30 3.72
C GLN A 131 -2.77 -19.69 4.73
N GLU A 132 -1.64 -20.23 4.26
CA GLU A 132 -0.49 -20.58 5.11
C GLU A 132 -0.02 -19.36 5.93
N ALA A 133 0.03 -18.18 5.32
CA ALA A 133 0.40 -16.96 6.02
C ALA A 133 -0.63 -16.51 7.07
N VAL A 134 -1.92 -16.63 6.77
CA VAL A 134 -3.01 -16.37 7.74
C VAL A 134 -2.90 -17.31 8.93
N ASP A 135 -2.71 -18.60 8.67
CA ASP A 135 -2.62 -19.63 9.71
C ASP A 135 -1.39 -19.40 10.59
N LEU A 136 -0.23 -19.13 9.98
CA LEU A 136 1.01 -18.86 10.71
C LEU A 136 0.89 -17.62 11.63
N VAL A 137 0.34 -16.52 11.12
CA VAL A 137 0.15 -15.30 11.93
C VAL A 137 -0.87 -15.55 13.05
N TYR A 138 -1.92 -16.31 12.79
CA TYR A 138 -2.90 -16.64 13.82
C TYR A 138 -2.27 -17.46 14.96
N GLU A 139 -1.44 -18.44 14.61
CA GLU A 139 -0.74 -19.27 15.58
C GLU A 139 0.30 -18.49 16.41
N LEU A 140 1.09 -17.62 15.78
CA LEU A 140 2.17 -16.89 16.45
C LEU A 140 1.66 -15.69 17.28
N GLU A 141 0.79 -14.87 16.69
CA GLU A 141 0.40 -13.58 17.27
C GLU A 141 -1.11 -13.46 17.48
N GLY A 142 -1.92 -14.02 16.58
CA GLY A 142 -3.36 -13.80 16.55
C GLY A 142 -4.10 -14.33 17.78
N LYS A 143 -3.68 -15.47 18.34
CA LYS A 143 -4.26 -16.02 19.58
C LYS A 143 -4.05 -15.13 20.80
N LYS A 144 -2.87 -14.49 20.90
CA LYS A 144 -2.47 -13.70 22.06
C LYS A 144 -2.87 -12.23 21.95
N LEU A 145 -2.68 -11.64 20.77
CA LEU A 145 -2.85 -10.20 20.52
C LEU A 145 -4.15 -9.87 19.78
N GLY A 146 -4.94 -10.87 19.38
CA GLY A 146 -6.18 -10.65 18.63
C GLY A 146 -5.97 -10.18 17.17
N PHE A 147 -4.74 -10.28 16.66
CA PHE A 147 -4.38 -9.87 15.31
C PHE A 147 -4.87 -10.89 14.27
N LYS A 148 -5.71 -10.46 13.33
CA LYS A 148 -6.35 -11.35 12.34
C LYS A 148 -6.11 -10.86 10.94
N LEU A 149 -5.76 -11.79 10.06
CA LEU A 149 -5.66 -11.58 8.62
C LEU A 149 -6.82 -12.28 7.91
N GLU A 150 -7.15 -11.81 6.71
CA GLU A 150 -8.11 -12.42 5.80
C GLU A 150 -7.43 -12.83 4.48
N THR A 151 -8.11 -13.65 3.68
CA THR A 151 -7.49 -14.39 2.56
C THR A 151 -7.55 -13.67 1.20
N THR A 152 -8.23 -12.52 1.11
CA THR A 152 -8.35 -11.72 -0.12
C THR A 152 -7.20 -10.74 -0.28
N TYR A 153 -6.73 -10.09 0.79
CA TYR A 153 -5.73 -9.02 0.74
C TYR A 153 -4.57 -9.23 1.70
N THR A 154 -4.86 -9.18 3.01
CA THR A 154 -3.88 -9.11 4.09
C THR A 154 -3.04 -10.38 4.21
N GLY A 155 -3.65 -11.55 4.06
CA GLY A 155 -2.94 -12.83 3.98
C GLY A 155 -2.03 -12.93 2.77
N LYS A 156 -2.42 -12.36 1.62
CA LYS A 156 -1.59 -12.33 0.41
C LYS A 156 -0.41 -11.36 0.53
N ALA A 157 -0.62 -10.21 1.17
CA ALA A 157 0.46 -9.28 1.47
C ALA A 157 1.46 -9.88 2.47
N MET A 158 0.95 -10.54 3.53
CA MET A 158 1.79 -11.24 4.50
C MET A 158 2.58 -12.38 3.85
N ALA A 159 1.94 -13.17 2.98
CA ALA A 159 2.61 -14.24 2.25
C ALA A 159 3.74 -13.76 1.34
N ALA A 160 3.74 -12.49 0.92
CA ALA A 160 4.80 -11.90 0.13
C ALA A 160 5.97 -11.33 0.96
N MET A 161 5.75 -11.15 2.26
CA MET A 161 6.75 -10.71 3.22
C MET A 161 7.60 -11.88 3.74
N PHE A 162 7.00 -13.07 3.85
CA PHE A 162 7.69 -14.33 4.19
C PHE A 162 8.57 -14.82 3.03
#